data_AF-A0A239NP67-F1
#
_entry.id   AF-A0A239NP67-F1
#
_cell.length_a   1.000
_cell.length_b   1.000
_cell.length_c   1.000
_cell.angle_alpha   90.00
_cell.angle_beta   90.00
_cell.angle_gamma   90.00
#
_symmetry.space_group_name_H-M   'P 1'
#
loop_
_entity.id
_entity.type
_entity.pdbx_description
1 polymer ?
#
loop_
_entity_poly.entity_id
_entity_poly.type
_entity_poly.pdbx_seq_one_letter_code
_entity_poly.pdbx_strand_id
1 'polypeptide(L)'
;MTSKDCVKCTPTVNSPAEMSADDKEIGLKPEPLEIGAAWPILPVGTVVPATMFGEPVVLVSSKPDGSPVIFCRGGWKWLERWKLTTIRVLGGRVRACGTGRNGGYRADRFLIDGDGNHLILQRNGNLFDLRRSNIASVSRGLLKQVRVEKNRGPDYGKDVTLRDGRRRSCRKPNSPSAVQRVTAIMDGS
;
A
#
# COMPACT_ATOMS: atom_id res chain seq x y z
N MET A 1 70.68 7.45 -42.95
CA MET A 1 69.54 8.31 -42.57
C MET A 1 68.98 7.81 -41.24
N THR A 2 69.06 8.67 -40.21
CA THR A 2 68.30 8.72 -38.93
C THR A 2 68.08 7.42 -38.13
N SER A 3 68.82 7.15 -37.05
CA SER A 3 68.69 7.71 -35.68
C SER A 3 67.45 7.18 -34.92
N LYS A 4 67.68 6.39 -33.85
CA LYS A 4 67.49 6.79 -32.44
C LYS A 4 67.51 5.58 -31.49
N ASP A 5 68.46 5.63 -30.57
CA ASP A 5 68.40 4.94 -29.27
C ASP A 5 67.16 5.36 -28.49
N CYS A 6 66.59 4.42 -27.72
CA CYS A 6 65.84 4.76 -26.52
C CYS A 6 65.96 3.64 -25.49
N VAL A 7 66.85 3.88 -24.53
CA VAL A 7 66.85 3.27 -23.18
C VAL A 7 65.56 3.67 -22.48
N LYS A 8 64.90 2.76 -21.75
CA LYS A 8 64.36 3.01 -20.39
C LYS A 8 63.68 1.79 -19.74
N CYS A 9 64.21 1.50 -18.54
CA CYS A 9 63.50 1.21 -17.28
C CYS A 9 62.61 -0.04 -17.18
N THR A 10 63.14 -1.06 -16.51
CA THR A 10 62.36 -1.94 -15.62
C THR A 10 61.81 -1.16 -14.41
N PRO A 11 60.64 -1.56 -13.91
CA PRO A 11 60.53 -1.74 -12.46
C PRO A 11 59.85 -3.07 -12.08
N THR A 12 60.57 -3.80 -11.22
CA THR A 12 60.12 -4.56 -10.04
C THR A 12 58.69 -5.12 -10.06
N VAL A 13 58.58 -6.43 -10.28
CA VAL A 13 57.41 -7.24 -9.90
C VAL A 13 57.50 -7.47 -8.40
N ASN A 14 56.74 -6.71 -7.61
CA ASN A 14 56.42 -7.10 -6.23
C ASN A 14 55.22 -8.04 -6.25
N SER A 15 55.39 -9.18 -5.58
CA SER A 15 54.42 -10.25 -5.35
C SER A 15 53.04 -9.73 -4.93
N PRO A 16 51.94 -10.38 -5.36
CA PRO A 16 50.63 -10.13 -4.79
C PRO A 16 50.60 -10.69 -3.36
N ALA A 17 50.38 -9.81 -2.38
CA ALA A 17 50.02 -10.19 -1.03
C ALA A 17 48.65 -10.87 -1.04
N GLU A 18 48.58 -12.00 -0.37
CA GLU A 18 47.38 -12.78 -0.08
C GLU A 18 46.31 -11.88 0.58
N MET A 19 45.19 -11.65 -0.11
CA MET A 19 44.01 -11.08 0.53
C MET A 19 43.28 -12.20 1.26
N SER A 20 43.49 -12.21 2.57
CA SER A 20 42.70 -12.87 3.60
C SER A 20 41.20 -12.78 3.32
N ALA A 21 40.57 -13.94 3.14
CA ALA A 21 39.12 -14.09 3.20
C ALA A 21 38.69 -13.95 4.67
N ASP A 22 38.09 -12.82 5.00
CA ASP A 22 37.34 -12.63 6.25
C ASP A 22 36.13 -11.71 5.99
N ASP A 23 35.30 -12.11 5.02
CA ASP A 23 33.92 -11.64 4.92
C ASP A 23 33.11 -12.32 6.02
N LYS A 24 33.18 -11.77 7.24
CA LYS A 24 32.17 -12.03 8.26
C LYS A 24 30.87 -11.38 7.78
N GLU A 25 29.99 -12.20 7.19
CA GLU A 25 28.56 -11.92 7.10
C GLU A 25 28.05 -11.60 8.50
N ILE A 26 27.93 -10.31 8.83
CA ILE A 26 27.17 -9.85 9.99
C ILE A 26 25.71 -10.03 9.61
N GLY A 27 25.19 -11.24 9.85
CA GLY A 27 23.78 -11.58 9.78
C GLY A 27 22.99 -10.88 10.89
N LEU A 28 22.91 -9.54 10.84
CA LEU A 28 21.93 -8.78 11.58
C LEU A 28 20.57 -9.05 10.94
N LYS A 29 19.85 -10.03 11.48
CA LYS A 29 18.39 -10.10 11.28
C LYS A 29 17.83 -8.76 11.74
N PRO A 30 17.15 -7.98 10.89
CA PRO A 30 16.55 -6.73 11.35
C PRO A 30 15.54 -7.06 12.43
N GLU A 31 15.82 -6.62 13.66
CA GLU A 31 14.88 -6.73 14.76
C GLU A 31 13.61 -5.94 14.42
N PRO A 32 12.42 -6.44 14.79
CA PRO A 32 11.18 -5.74 14.50
C PRO A 32 11.16 -4.39 15.22
N LEU A 33 11.04 -3.30 14.47
CA LEU A 33 10.89 -1.98 15.06
C LEU A 33 9.56 -1.90 15.83
N GLU A 34 9.59 -1.61 17.13
CA GLU A 34 8.40 -1.21 17.90
C GLU A 34 8.13 0.28 17.67
N ILE A 35 7.01 0.62 17.03
CA ILE A 35 6.75 1.99 16.55
C ILE A 35 5.93 2.76 17.58
N GLY A 36 6.59 3.68 18.30
CA GLY A 36 5.98 4.67 19.18
C GLY A 36 6.29 6.11 18.74
N ALA A 37 5.25 6.89 18.47
CA ALA A 37 5.17 8.36 18.41
C ALA A 37 5.81 9.19 17.26
N ALA A 38 6.74 8.70 16.43
CA ALA A 38 7.11 9.39 15.19
C ALA A 38 7.59 8.41 14.11
N TRP A 39 7.03 8.49 12.91
CA TRP A 39 7.45 7.63 11.80
C TRP A 39 8.81 8.08 11.28
N PRO A 40 9.86 7.24 11.32
CA PRO A 40 11.14 7.62 10.77
C PRO A 40 11.02 7.82 9.26
N ILE A 41 11.53 8.95 8.76
CA ILE A 41 11.77 9.11 7.32
C ILE A 41 12.95 8.21 6.99
N LEU A 42 12.70 7.20 6.16
CA LEU A 42 13.72 6.25 5.74
C LEU A 42 14.23 6.62 4.33
N PRO A 43 15.48 6.27 3.97
CA PRO A 43 15.95 6.44 2.61
C PRO A 43 14.98 5.79 1.63
N VAL A 44 14.65 6.47 0.53
CA VAL A 44 13.66 6.01 -0.45
C VAL A 44 13.97 4.60 -0.96
N GLY A 45 12.95 3.73 -0.97
CA GLY A 45 13.07 2.33 -1.39
C GLY A 45 13.54 1.37 -0.29
N THR A 46 13.80 1.86 0.92
CA THR A 46 14.11 1.04 2.09
C THR A 46 12.89 0.20 2.47
N VAL A 47 13.13 -1.07 2.77
CA VAL A 47 12.12 -2.05 3.19
C VAL A 47 12.54 -2.59 4.55
N VAL A 48 11.68 -2.45 5.56
CA VAL A 48 11.97 -2.85 6.94
C VAL A 48 10.84 -3.74 7.47
N PRO A 49 11.12 -4.96 7.95
CA PRO A 49 10.15 -5.73 8.71
C PRO A 49 9.93 -5.07 10.07
N ALA A 50 8.68 -5.00 10.51
CA ALA A 50 8.32 -4.41 11.80
C ALA A 50 7.12 -5.14 12.41
N THR A 51 6.76 -4.75 13.63
CA THR A 51 5.54 -5.23 14.30
C THR A 51 4.68 -4.04 14.66
N MET A 52 3.39 -4.09 14.34
CA MET A 52 2.42 -3.05 14.67
C MET A 52 1.17 -3.66 15.26
N PHE A 53 0.79 -3.21 16.47
CA PHE A 53 -0.38 -3.74 17.18
C PHE A 53 -0.36 -5.27 17.30
N GLY A 54 0.82 -5.85 17.52
CA GLY A 54 1.01 -7.31 17.60
C GLY A 54 1.01 -8.04 16.25
N GLU A 55 0.83 -7.34 15.13
CA GLU A 55 0.85 -7.94 13.78
C GLU A 55 2.20 -7.72 13.09
N PRO A 56 2.77 -8.74 12.42
CA PRO A 56 3.97 -8.57 11.60
C PRO A 56 3.64 -7.81 10.31
N VAL A 57 4.37 -6.73 10.08
CA VAL A 57 4.19 -5.82 8.93
C VAL A 57 5.50 -5.60 8.19
N VAL A 58 5.40 -4.97 7.02
CA VAL A 58 6.53 -4.49 6.24
C VAL A 58 6.33 -3.01 5.99
N LEU A 59 7.32 -2.20 6.39
CA LEU A 59 7.38 -0.79 6.09
C LEU A 59 8.19 -0.59 4.81
N VAL A 60 7.65 0.17 3.87
CA VAL A 60 8.33 0.50 2.62
C VAL A 60 8.35 2.00 2.46
N SER A 61 9.54 2.60 2.37
CA SER A 61 9.66 4.04 2.19
C SER A 61 9.30 4.43 0.75
N SER A 62 8.47 5.46 0.64
CA SER A 62 7.88 5.88 -0.62
C SER A 62 8.61 7.07 -1.24
N LYS A 63 8.47 7.24 -2.56
CA LYS A 63 8.88 8.46 -3.27
C LYS A 63 7.80 9.55 -3.14
N PRO A 64 8.22 10.83 -3.08
CA PRO A 64 9.59 11.33 -3.22
C PRO A 64 10.37 11.48 -1.90
N ASP A 65 9.68 11.45 -0.76
CA ASP A 65 10.14 11.98 0.52
C ASP A 65 10.64 10.92 1.52
N GLY A 66 10.46 9.63 1.22
CA GLY A 66 10.81 8.54 2.13
C GLY A 66 9.71 8.22 3.16
N SER A 67 8.51 8.79 3.01
CA SER A 67 7.38 8.50 3.91
C SER A 67 7.07 7.00 3.93
N PRO A 68 7.01 6.35 5.11
CA PRO A 68 6.78 4.92 5.20
C PRO A 68 5.34 4.55 4.87
N VAL A 69 5.17 3.54 4.02
CA VAL A 69 3.88 2.89 3.73
C VAL A 69 3.91 1.51 4.37
N ILE A 70 2.83 1.16 5.07
CA ILE A 70 2.70 -0.07 5.83
C ILE A 70 1.98 -1.09 4.96
N PHE A 71 2.57 -2.27 4.83
CA PHE A 71 1.98 -3.41 4.14
C PHE A 71 1.89 -4.60 5.10
N CYS A 72 0.91 -5.47 4.88
CA CYS A 72 1.02 -6.82 5.43
C CYS A 72 2.11 -7.58 4.65
N ARG A 73 2.79 -8.52 5.32
CA ARG A 73 3.89 -9.29 4.70
C ARG A 73 3.46 -10.01 3.40
N GLY A 74 2.26 -10.59 3.40
CA GLY A 74 1.71 -11.25 2.22
C GLY A 74 1.45 -10.27 1.06
N GLY A 75 0.96 -9.06 1.37
CA GLY A 75 0.71 -8.01 0.39
C GLY A 75 1.98 -7.50 -0.26
N TRP A 76 3.05 -7.30 0.52
CA TRP A 76 4.34 -6.91 -0.03
C TRP A 76 4.93 -7.99 -0.96
N LYS A 77 4.94 -9.26 -0.52
CA LYS A 77 5.37 -10.39 -1.36
C LYS A 77 4.58 -10.48 -2.66
N TRP A 78 3.30 -10.13 -2.64
CA TRP A 78 2.50 -10.07 -3.86
C TRP A 78 3.02 -9.00 -4.81
N LEU A 79 3.26 -7.78 -4.33
CA LEU A 79 3.84 -6.71 -5.16
C LEU A 79 5.22 -7.08 -5.71
N GLU A 80 6.07 -7.74 -4.93
CA GLU A 80 7.38 -8.24 -5.38
C GLU A 80 7.24 -9.22 -6.56
N ARG A 81 6.30 -10.18 -6.48
CA ARG A 81 6.03 -11.13 -7.58
C ARG A 81 5.66 -10.43 -8.89
N TRP A 82 4.97 -9.30 -8.79
CA TRP A 82 4.58 -8.47 -9.94
C TRP A 82 5.62 -7.42 -10.33
N LYS A 83 6.80 -7.43 -9.69
CA LYS A 83 7.88 -6.45 -9.89
C LYS A 83 7.43 -5.01 -9.62
N LEU A 84 6.48 -4.82 -8.69
CA LEU A 84 5.90 -3.52 -8.30
C LEU A 84 6.50 -3.01 -6.98
N THR A 85 7.83 -2.96 -6.89
CA THR A 85 8.56 -2.71 -5.63
C THR A 85 8.88 -1.24 -5.37
N THR A 86 8.60 -0.33 -6.30
CA THR A 86 8.80 1.12 -6.07
C THR A 86 7.48 1.75 -5.62
N ILE A 87 7.41 2.22 -4.38
CA ILE A 87 6.22 2.90 -3.89
C ILE A 87 6.31 4.41 -4.15
N ARG A 88 5.23 5.00 -4.66
CA ARG A 88 5.12 6.45 -4.91
C ARG A 88 3.82 6.99 -4.34
N VAL A 89 3.87 8.19 -3.77
CA VAL A 89 2.69 8.94 -3.37
C VAL A 89 2.39 9.98 -4.44
N LEU A 90 1.26 9.85 -5.12
CA LEU A 90 0.87 10.77 -6.21
C LEU A 90 -0.62 11.07 -6.13
N GLY A 91 -0.99 12.36 -6.12
CA GLY A 91 -2.39 12.80 -6.07
C GLY A 91 -3.14 12.28 -4.84
N GLY A 92 -2.46 12.20 -3.69
CA GLY A 92 -3.02 11.66 -2.44
C GLY A 92 -3.28 10.15 -2.47
N ARG A 93 -2.65 9.40 -3.39
CA ARG A 93 -2.79 7.94 -3.51
C ARG A 93 -1.43 7.27 -3.44
N VAL A 94 -1.38 6.12 -2.79
CA VAL A 94 -0.22 5.23 -2.82
C VAL A 94 -0.27 4.37 -4.08
N ARG A 95 0.80 4.43 -4.86
CA ARG A 95 0.98 3.66 -6.09
C ARG A 95 2.16 2.70 -5.95
N ALA A 96 1.97 1.48 -6.41
CA ALA A 96 3.02 0.48 -6.57
C ALA A 96 3.48 0.48 -8.03
N CYS A 97 4.74 0.87 -8.23
CA CYS A 97 5.39 1.03 -9.53
C CYS A 97 6.48 -0.04 -9.70
N GLY A 98 6.81 -0.34 -10.95
CA GLY A 98 7.86 -1.29 -11.31
C GLY A 98 8.72 -0.78 -12.45
N THR A 99 9.84 -1.45 -12.71
CA THR A 99 10.68 -1.19 -13.89
C THR A 99 9.85 -1.39 -15.15
N GLY A 100 9.79 -0.36 -16.01
CA GLY A 100 8.92 -0.35 -17.21
C GLY A 100 7.44 -0.08 -16.94
N ARG A 101 7.04 0.14 -15.67
CA ARG A 101 5.68 0.46 -15.24
C ARG A 101 5.64 1.77 -14.46
N ASN A 102 6.14 2.84 -15.08
CA ASN A 102 6.30 4.15 -14.45
C ASN A 102 4.99 4.74 -13.91
N GLY A 103 3.86 4.49 -14.57
CA GLY A 103 2.54 4.91 -14.10
C GLY A 103 2.06 4.19 -12.84
N GLY A 104 2.56 2.97 -12.59
CA GLY A 104 2.19 2.11 -11.46
C GLY A 104 0.69 1.81 -11.35
N TYR A 105 0.34 0.96 -10.40
CA TYR A 105 -1.04 0.66 -10.03
C TYR A 105 -1.35 1.26 -8.67
N ARG A 106 -2.63 1.57 -8.42
CA ARG A 106 -3.07 1.90 -7.05
C ARG A 106 -2.82 0.68 -6.15
N ALA A 107 -1.95 0.84 -5.16
CA ALA A 107 -1.48 -0.27 -4.34
C ALA A 107 -2.62 -0.93 -3.57
N ASP A 108 -3.46 -0.11 -2.93
CA ASP A 108 -4.64 -0.57 -2.17
C ASP A 108 -5.59 -1.43 -3.01
N ARG A 109 -5.91 -0.98 -4.23
CA ARG A 109 -6.76 -1.71 -5.17
C ARG A 109 -6.12 -3.01 -5.65
N PHE A 110 -4.82 -2.98 -5.95
CA PHE A 110 -4.08 -4.15 -6.42
C PHE A 110 -4.03 -5.26 -5.35
N LEU A 111 -3.93 -4.88 -4.07
CA LEU A 111 -3.85 -5.82 -2.94
C LEU A 111 -5.16 -6.56 -2.63
N ILE A 112 -6.31 -5.97 -2.97
CA ILE A 112 -7.63 -6.57 -2.74
C ILE A 112 -8.28 -7.09 -4.02
N ASP A 113 -7.54 -7.07 -5.14
CA ASP A 113 -8.04 -7.42 -6.47
C ASP A 113 -9.37 -6.70 -6.81
N GLY A 114 -9.41 -5.41 -6.49
CA GLY A 114 -10.64 -4.62 -6.55
C GLY A 114 -11.01 -4.17 -7.95
N ASP A 115 -12.20 -4.53 -8.40
CA ASP A 115 -12.76 -4.09 -9.69
C ASP A 115 -13.03 -2.57 -9.74
N GLY A 116 -13.21 -2.03 -10.95
CA GLY A 116 -13.52 -0.60 -11.19
C GLY A 116 -14.75 -0.07 -10.44
N ASN A 117 -15.70 -0.97 -10.13
CA ASN A 117 -16.99 -0.64 -9.54
C ASN A 117 -16.93 -0.50 -8.02
N HIS A 118 -15.83 -0.94 -7.41
CA HIS A 118 -15.61 -0.81 -5.98
C HIS A 118 -14.81 0.45 -5.66
N LEU A 119 -15.20 1.11 -4.57
CA LEU A 119 -14.43 2.15 -3.92
C LEU A 119 -13.63 1.50 -2.79
N ILE A 120 -12.34 1.84 -2.72
CA ILE A 120 -11.46 1.35 -1.66
C ILE A 120 -11.40 2.40 -0.57
N LEU A 121 -11.68 1.98 0.66
CA LEU A 121 -11.75 2.80 1.86
C LEU A 121 -10.78 2.27 2.92
N GLN A 122 -10.38 3.14 3.85
CA GLN A 122 -9.40 2.88 4.88
C GLN A 122 -10.11 2.97 6.22
N ARG A 123 -10.10 1.87 6.99
CA ARG A 123 -10.85 1.75 8.25
C ARG A 123 -10.35 2.73 9.31
N ASN A 124 -9.03 2.87 9.45
CA ASN A 124 -8.42 3.81 10.39
C ASN A 124 -8.21 5.23 9.84
N GLY A 125 -8.67 5.52 8.61
CA GLY A 125 -8.46 6.81 7.94
C GLY A 125 -7.02 7.08 7.46
N ASN A 126 -6.06 6.22 7.77
CA ASN A 126 -4.67 6.36 7.33
C ASN A 126 -4.47 5.72 5.94
N LEU A 127 -4.19 6.56 4.94
CA LEU A 127 -3.96 6.13 3.55
C LEU A 127 -2.64 5.39 3.33
N PHE A 128 -1.68 5.52 4.26
CA PHE A 128 -0.38 4.85 4.22
C PHE A 128 -0.44 3.46 4.87
N ASP A 129 -1.52 3.13 5.59
CA ASP A 129 -1.73 1.81 6.15
C ASP A 129 -2.51 0.93 5.16
N LEU A 130 -1.76 0.15 4.38
CA LEU A 130 -2.29 -0.75 3.35
C LEU A 130 -2.37 -2.20 3.80
N ARG A 131 -2.38 -2.45 5.12
CA ARG A 131 -2.67 -3.80 5.63
C ARG A 131 -4.05 -4.24 5.17
N ARG A 132 -4.19 -5.52 4.84
CA ARG A 132 -5.47 -6.09 4.36
C ARG A 132 -6.60 -5.93 5.39
N SER A 133 -6.27 -5.96 6.68
CA SER A 133 -7.18 -5.67 7.80
C SER A 133 -7.65 -4.21 7.83
N ASN A 134 -6.90 -3.26 7.26
CA ASN A 134 -7.27 -1.83 7.26
C ASN A 134 -7.97 -1.38 5.97
N ILE A 135 -7.75 -2.05 4.84
CA ILE A 135 -8.38 -1.70 3.57
C ILE A 135 -9.71 -2.44 3.39
N ALA A 136 -10.73 -1.70 2.99
CA ALA A 136 -12.08 -2.18 2.74
C ALA A 136 -12.51 -1.91 1.30
N SER A 137 -13.27 -2.83 0.72
CA SER A 137 -13.81 -2.72 -0.64
C SER A 137 -15.32 -2.57 -0.57
N VAL A 138 -15.85 -1.42 -1.00
CA VAL A 138 -17.29 -1.15 -0.96
C VAL A 138 -17.79 -0.86 -2.37
N SER A 139 -18.82 -1.56 -2.81
CA SER A 139 -19.38 -1.32 -4.14
C SER A 139 -20.01 0.07 -4.23
N ARG A 140 -19.82 0.75 -5.38
CA ARG A 140 -20.44 2.07 -5.63
C ARG A 140 -21.97 2.01 -5.59
N GLY A 141 -22.56 0.87 -5.97
CA GLY A 141 -24.00 0.64 -5.87
C GLY A 141 -24.49 0.68 -4.42
N LEU A 142 -23.76 0.07 -3.49
CA LEU A 142 -24.08 0.10 -2.07
C LEU A 142 -23.96 1.52 -1.50
N LEU A 143 -22.92 2.27 -1.85
CA LEU A 143 -22.78 3.67 -1.45
C LEU A 143 -23.91 4.56 -1.99
N LYS A 144 -24.38 4.29 -3.21
CA LYS A 144 -25.55 4.98 -3.77
C LYS A 144 -26.81 4.66 -2.98
N GLN A 145 -27.00 3.40 -2.56
CA GLN A 145 -28.11 3.01 -1.69
C GLN A 145 -28.05 3.72 -0.34
N VAL A 146 -26.87 3.79 0.31
CA VAL A 146 -26.67 4.58 1.53
C VAL A 146 -27.15 6.02 1.37
N ARG A 147 -26.78 6.67 0.25
CA ARG A 147 -27.21 8.05 -0.02
C ARG A 147 -28.73 8.16 -0.17
N VAL A 148 -29.36 7.22 -0.86
CA VAL A 148 -30.82 7.17 -1.01
C VAL A 148 -31.50 6.97 0.34
N GLU A 149 -31.00 6.05 1.17
CA GLU A 149 -31.53 5.79 2.52
C GLU A 149 -31.41 7.02 3.43
N LYS A 150 -30.24 7.69 3.44
CA LYS A 150 -30.04 8.94 4.21
C LYS A 150 -30.99 10.05 3.75
N ASN A 151 -31.18 10.20 2.44
CA ASN A 151 -32.07 11.22 1.87
C ASN A 151 -33.55 10.92 2.12
N ARG A 152 -33.94 9.65 2.30
CA ARG A 152 -35.31 9.27 2.66
C ARG A 152 -35.67 9.62 4.10
N GLY A 153 -34.67 9.82 4.98
CA GLY A 153 -34.90 10.12 6.39
C GLY A 153 -35.41 8.91 7.19
N PRO A 154 -35.81 9.12 8.46
CA PRO A 154 -36.21 8.06 9.39
C PRO A 154 -37.58 7.43 9.07
N ASP A 155 -38.33 7.96 8.10
CA ASP A 155 -39.70 7.55 7.76
C ASP A 155 -39.79 6.22 6.98
N TYR A 156 -39.04 5.21 7.40
CA TYR A 156 -39.38 3.84 7.05
C TYR A 156 -40.74 3.51 7.66
N GLY A 157 -41.75 3.32 6.81
CA GLY A 157 -43.11 2.94 7.22
C GLY A 157 -44.23 3.92 6.88
N LYS A 158 -43.93 5.11 6.33
CA LYS A 158 -44.97 6.00 5.80
C LYS A 158 -45.09 5.83 4.28
N ASP A 159 -46.32 5.73 3.79
CA ASP A 159 -46.59 5.77 2.35
C ASP A 159 -46.20 7.14 1.81
N VAL A 160 -45.32 7.18 0.81
CA VAL A 160 -44.97 8.43 0.12
C VAL A 160 -45.76 8.48 -1.19
N THR A 161 -46.52 9.55 -1.39
CA THR A 161 -47.17 9.83 -2.66
C THR A 161 -46.14 10.43 -3.61
N LEU A 162 -45.85 9.71 -4.70
CA LEU A 162 -44.97 10.19 -5.76
C LEU A 162 -45.66 11.27 -6.61
N ARG A 163 -44.87 11.97 -7.43
CA ARG A 163 -45.34 13.06 -8.30
C ARG A 163 -46.41 12.62 -9.32
N ASP A 164 -46.49 11.31 -9.60
CA ASP A 164 -47.49 10.67 -10.47
C ASP A 164 -48.75 10.22 -9.70
N GLY A 165 -48.90 10.60 -8.43
CA GLY A 165 -50.03 10.23 -7.57
C GLY A 165 -49.96 8.80 -7.02
N ARG A 166 -48.97 7.99 -7.41
CA ARG A 166 -48.82 6.62 -6.91
C ARG A 166 -48.24 6.63 -5.50
N ARG A 167 -48.90 5.93 -4.58
CA ARG A 167 -48.35 5.65 -3.24
C ARG A 167 -47.32 4.54 -3.33
N ARG A 168 -46.11 4.76 -2.79
CA ARG A 168 -45.14 3.69 -2.55
C ARG A 168 -45.02 3.44 -1.05
N SER A 169 -45.33 2.21 -0.64
CA SER A 169 -45.06 1.78 0.72
C SER A 169 -43.56 1.75 0.95
N CYS A 170 -43.08 2.52 1.92
CA CYS A 170 -41.69 2.54 2.34
C CYS A 170 -41.46 1.56 3.49
N ARG A 171 -41.89 0.30 3.33
CA ARG A 171 -41.69 -0.74 4.35
C ARG A 171 -40.20 -0.83 4.71
N LYS A 172 -39.91 -0.90 6.01
CA LYS A 172 -38.55 -1.15 6.50
C LYS A 172 -38.04 -2.47 5.88
N PRO A 173 -36.84 -2.49 5.28
CA PRO A 173 -36.30 -3.72 4.72
C PRO A 173 -36.12 -4.78 5.81
N ASN A 174 -36.40 -6.04 5.49
CA ASN A 174 -36.15 -7.20 6.37
C ASN A 174 -34.66 -7.57 6.44
N SER A 175 -33.84 -7.00 5.56
CA SER A 175 -32.39 -7.12 5.55
C SER A 175 -31.74 -5.92 6.25
N PRO A 176 -30.47 -6.06 6.72
CA PRO A 176 -29.70 -4.92 7.20
C PRO A 176 -29.71 -3.77 6.19
N SER A 177 -29.86 -2.54 6.67
CA SER A 177 -29.85 -1.35 5.81
C SER A 177 -28.51 -1.21 5.08
N ALA A 178 -28.47 -0.48 3.97
CA ALA A 178 -27.22 -0.20 3.29
C ALA A 178 -26.20 0.48 4.22
N VAL A 179 -26.68 1.34 5.13
CA VAL A 179 -25.83 1.96 6.18
C VAL A 179 -25.22 0.89 7.07
N GLN A 180 -26.03 -0.02 7.62
CA GLN A 180 -25.54 -1.08 8.51
C GLN A 180 -24.54 -2.00 7.80
N ARG A 181 -24.78 -2.31 6.52
CA ARG A 181 -23.86 -3.13 5.72
C ARG A 181 -22.52 -2.45 5.49
N VAL A 182 -22.52 -1.15 5.18
CA VAL A 182 -21.26 -0.39 5.03
C VAL A 182 -20.53 -0.29 6.36
N THR A 183 -21.25 -0.02 7.47
CA THR A 183 -20.67 -0.01 8.81
C THR A 183 -20.01 -1.34 9.16
N ALA A 184 -20.69 -2.48 8.96
CA ALA A 184 -20.12 -3.80 9.19
C ALA A 184 -18.82 -4.03 8.39
N ILE A 185 -18.81 -3.66 7.09
CA ILE A 185 -17.60 -3.75 6.26
C ILE A 185 -16.46 -2.90 6.83
N MET A 186 -16.77 -1.69 7.30
CA MET A 186 -15.79 -0.77 7.89
C MET A 186 -15.31 -1.22 9.28
N ASP A 187 -16.14 -1.91 10.05
CA ASP A 187 -15.77 -2.52 11.33
C ASP A 187 -14.97 -3.81 11.13
N GLY A 188 -14.92 -4.35 9.90
CA GLY A 188 -14.22 -5.59 9.57
C GLY A 188 -15.01 -6.85 9.94
N SER A 189 -16.33 -6.73 10.08
CA SER A 189 -17.29 -7.80 10.37
C SER A 189 -17.85 -8.47 9.11
#